data_AF-C3Z1T6-F1
#
_entry.id   AF-C3Z1T6-F1
#
_cell.length_a   1.000
_cell.length_b   1.000
_cell.length_c   1.000
_cell.angle_alpha   90.00
_cell.angle_beta   90.00
_cell.angle_gamma   90.00
#
_symmetry.space_group_name_H-M   'P 1'
#
loop_
_entity.id
_entity.type
_entity.pdbx_description
1 polymer ?
#
loop_
_entity_poly.entity_id
_entity_poly.type
_entity_poly.pdbx_seq_one_letter_code
_entity_poly.pdbx_strand_id
1 'polypeptide(L)'
;MLCAKLLPSTVAFYEEPQPARWSREGKHWRLDGFTDIKFDEENKTLSFKTNTFGLLTVIQDSHLNMPFQSWEIRPRGNNAALFTIIAAIVELEIEIKDDKCCLSQPEDTPELDHLRKKWLAPKDLVKALKAAGVNIFPEPDSSKFVSMTKKDEEAEMLTYRCMAMTLPAFAFSWSKWNAEAGEDRIVMQAAEHLEDEPVNEDDWCCYVQSVRRAKKLKINEFSEEFSVDHAEGSELRSNMYHMLTDSASEKARERIQAASFRFLHCAEELIRATRLFTYS
;
A
#
# COMPACT_ATOMS: atom_id res chain seq x y z
N MET A 1 4.50 39.80 11.75
CA MET A 1 3.56 39.27 12.76
C MET A 1 4.07 37.91 13.21
N LEU A 2 4.15 37.65 14.52
CA LEU A 2 4.46 36.32 15.04
C LEU A 2 3.16 35.51 15.09
N CYS A 3 3.17 34.32 14.50
CA CYS A 3 2.07 33.37 14.52
C CYS A 3 2.54 32.11 15.22
N ALA A 4 1.71 31.53 16.08
CA ALA A 4 1.91 30.22 16.67
C ALA A 4 0.62 29.41 16.49
N LYS A 5 0.75 28.18 16.01
CA LYS A 5 -0.38 27.29 15.72
C LYS A 5 -0.16 25.97 16.44
N LEU A 6 -1.08 25.64 17.33
CA LEU A 6 -1.20 24.30 17.89
C LEU A 6 -1.71 23.35 16.79
N LEU A 7 -0.99 22.26 16.57
CA LEU A 7 -1.32 21.25 15.56
C LEU A 7 -2.38 20.27 16.11
N PRO A 8 -3.21 19.67 15.25
CA PRO A 8 -4.21 18.71 15.68
C PRO A 8 -3.57 17.46 16.30
N SER A 9 -4.12 16.99 17.42
CA SER A 9 -3.64 15.77 18.09
C SER A 9 -4.00 14.47 17.36
N THR A 10 -4.81 14.55 16.30
CA THR A 10 -5.29 13.42 15.50
C THR A 10 -4.59 13.30 14.15
N VAL A 11 -3.52 14.09 13.92
CA VAL A 11 -2.76 14.11 12.67
C VAL A 11 -1.31 13.83 12.99
N ALA A 12 -0.78 12.74 12.45
CA ALA A 12 0.63 12.41 12.48
C ALA A 12 1.39 13.33 11.51
N PHE A 13 2.52 13.85 11.97
CA PHE A 13 3.47 14.62 11.17
C PHE A 13 4.80 13.87 11.23
N TYR A 14 5.24 13.39 10.07
CA TYR A 14 6.45 12.57 9.94
C TYR A 14 7.70 13.38 9.56
N GLU A 15 7.50 14.65 9.23
CA GLU A 15 8.54 15.64 8.97
C GLU A 15 8.17 16.96 9.64
N GLU A 16 9.11 17.91 9.72
CA GLU A 16 8.82 19.25 10.21
C GLU A 16 7.79 19.95 9.30
N PRO A 17 6.56 20.18 9.79
CA PRO A 17 5.50 20.66 8.92
C PRO A 17 5.72 22.12 8.54
N GLN A 18 5.36 22.48 7.31
CA GLN A 18 5.68 23.79 6.74
C GLN A 18 4.46 24.72 6.76
N PRO A 19 4.64 25.99 7.15
CA PRO A 19 3.60 26.99 6.97
C PRO A 19 3.44 27.32 5.48
N ALA A 20 2.19 27.44 5.04
CA ALA A 20 1.87 27.81 3.67
C ALA A 20 0.82 28.92 3.63
N ARG A 21 0.94 29.80 2.64
CA ARG A 21 -0.02 30.90 2.39
C ARG A 21 -0.73 30.70 1.06
N TRP A 22 -2.00 31.07 1.01
CA TRP A 22 -2.77 31.03 -0.23
C TRP A 22 -2.40 32.21 -1.14
N SER A 23 -2.00 31.92 -2.38
CA SER A 23 -1.82 32.93 -3.43
C SER A 23 -3.12 33.10 -4.21
N ARG A 24 -3.76 34.27 -4.10
CA ARG A 24 -5.00 34.54 -4.86
C ARG A 24 -4.77 34.66 -6.36
N GLU A 25 -3.65 35.25 -6.76
CA GLU A 25 -3.27 35.43 -8.17
C GLU A 25 -2.99 34.09 -8.84
N GLY A 26 -2.18 33.25 -8.19
CA GLY A 26 -1.79 31.94 -8.72
C GLY A 26 -2.82 30.83 -8.45
N LYS A 27 -3.76 31.03 -7.52
CA LYS A 27 -4.70 30.02 -7.02
C LYS A 27 -4.00 28.73 -6.55
N HIS A 28 -2.90 28.87 -5.82
CA HIS A 28 -2.15 27.77 -5.25
C HIS A 28 -1.56 28.15 -3.90
N TRP A 29 -1.15 27.14 -3.12
CA TRP A 29 -0.39 27.34 -1.89
C TRP A 29 1.06 27.72 -2.21
N ARG A 30 1.66 28.56 -1.35
CA ARG A 30 3.08 28.96 -1.44
C ARG A 30 3.75 28.80 -0.08
N LEU A 31 5.01 28.41 -0.11
CA LEU A 31 5.85 28.19 1.08
C LEU A 31 6.78 29.39 1.39
N ASP A 32 6.65 30.49 0.65
CA ASP A 32 7.48 31.69 0.81
C ASP A 32 6.81 32.76 1.69
N GLY A 33 7.59 33.74 2.15
CA GLY A 33 7.09 34.83 2.99
C GLY A 33 6.97 34.47 4.47
N PHE A 34 7.66 33.40 4.89
CA PHE A 34 7.80 32.97 6.27
C PHE A 34 9.27 33.06 6.71
N THR A 35 9.50 33.49 7.94
CA THR A 35 10.82 33.53 8.59
C THR A 35 10.70 33.02 10.02
N ASP A 36 11.83 32.69 10.66
CA ASP A 36 11.87 32.20 12.04
C ASP A 36 10.91 31.02 12.30
N ILE A 37 10.84 30.07 11.36
CA ILE A 37 10.03 28.85 11.49
C ILE A 37 10.66 27.98 12.58
N LYS A 38 9.85 27.59 13.57
CA LYS A 38 10.23 26.73 14.69
C LYS A 38 9.12 25.74 14.95
N PHE A 39 9.46 24.46 14.89
CA PHE A 39 8.57 23.38 15.27
C PHE A 39 8.94 22.88 16.68
N ASP A 40 7.98 22.96 17.60
CA ASP A 40 8.06 22.37 18.92
C ASP A 40 7.27 21.06 18.90
N GLU A 41 7.98 19.95 18.80
CA GLU A 41 7.41 18.60 18.69
C GLU A 41 6.71 18.18 19.98
N GLU A 42 7.29 18.50 21.15
CA GLU A 42 6.74 18.16 22.47
C GLU A 42 5.38 18.84 22.70
N ASN A 43 5.29 20.13 22.37
CA ASN A 43 4.05 20.90 22.50
C ASN A 43 3.19 20.90 21.22
N LYS A 44 3.58 20.14 20.19
CA LYS A 44 2.93 20.08 18.86
C LYS A 44 2.58 21.46 18.32
N THR A 45 3.50 22.41 18.42
CA THR A 45 3.25 23.81 18.07
C THR A 45 4.21 24.29 17.01
N LEU A 46 3.68 24.78 15.89
CA LEU A 46 4.46 25.42 14.84
C LEU A 46 4.38 26.94 14.99
N SER A 47 5.54 27.58 15.14
CA SER A 47 5.67 29.03 15.26
C SER A 47 6.44 29.59 14.07
N PHE A 48 6.00 30.72 13.52
CA PHE A 48 6.65 31.38 12.40
C PHE A 48 6.32 32.88 12.36
N LYS A 49 7.15 33.65 11.69
CA LYS A 49 6.88 35.06 11.38
C LYS A 49 6.52 35.22 9.93
N THR A 50 5.56 36.09 9.66
CA THR A 50 5.21 36.50 8.30
C THR A 50 4.85 37.99 8.24
N ASN A 51 5.06 38.60 7.08
CA ASN A 51 4.62 39.96 6.74
C ASN A 51 3.39 39.97 5.82
N THR A 52 2.92 38.80 5.37
CA THR A 52 1.74 38.66 4.52
C THR A 52 0.51 38.29 5.33
N PHE A 53 -0.59 38.99 5.08
CA PHE A 53 -1.90 38.68 5.63
C PHE A 53 -2.71 37.84 4.64
N GLY A 54 -3.45 36.84 5.14
CA GLY A 54 -4.30 36.02 4.30
C GLY A 54 -4.63 34.66 4.92
N LEU A 55 -5.06 33.74 4.06
CA LEU A 55 -5.28 32.34 4.45
C LEU A 55 -3.92 31.66 4.63
N LEU A 56 -3.72 31.13 5.82
CA LEU A 56 -2.54 30.36 6.19
C LEU A 56 -2.98 28.94 6.51
N THR A 57 -2.14 27.97 6.18
CA THR A 57 -2.31 26.57 6.54
C THR A 57 -0.96 25.97 6.90
N VAL A 58 -0.99 24.74 7.42
CA VAL A 58 0.17 23.89 7.63
C VAL A 58 0.09 22.77 6.59
N ILE A 59 1.21 22.40 5.99
CA ILE A 59 1.32 21.36 4.95
C ILE A 59 2.45 20.39 5.35
N GLN A 60 2.25 19.12 5.03
CA GLN A 60 3.28 18.08 4.99
C GLN A 60 3.25 17.41 3.63
N ASP A 61 4.37 16.82 3.21
CA ASP A 61 4.46 16.06 1.98
C ASP A 61 3.55 14.82 2.05
N SER A 62 2.70 14.66 1.03
CA SER A 62 1.79 13.53 0.91
C SER A 62 2.48 12.24 0.46
N HIS A 63 3.74 12.32 0.04
CA HIS A 63 4.47 11.25 -0.62
C HIS A 63 5.57 10.63 0.24
N LEU A 64 5.68 11.00 1.52
CA LEU A 64 6.70 10.53 2.45
C LEU A 64 6.81 9.00 2.55
N ASN A 65 5.68 8.29 2.39
CA ASN A 65 5.61 6.83 2.50
C ASN A 65 5.65 6.11 1.14
N MET A 66 6.06 6.81 0.08
CA MET A 66 6.20 6.25 -1.26
C MET A 66 7.60 6.58 -1.81
N PRO A 67 8.30 5.62 -2.46
CA PRO A 67 7.89 4.25 -2.72
C PRO A 67 7.84 3.38 -1.44
N PHE A 68 7.07 2.30 -1.49
CA PHE A 68 7.02 1.29 -0.44
C PHE A 68 8.30 0.46 -0.47
N GLN A 69 8.78 0.07 0.72
CA GLN A 69 9.97 -0.78 0.85
C GLN A 69 9.61 -2.26 0.65
N SER A 70 8.47 -2.67 1.20
CA SER A 70 7.91 -4.01 1.02
C SER A 70 6.42 -4.01 1.35
N TRP A 71 5.74 -5.07 0.94
CA TRP A 71 4.35 -5.32 1.29
C TRP A 71 4.08 -6.82 1.31
N GLU A 72 3.15 -7.24 2.15
CA GLU A 72 2.67 -8.60 2.24
C GLU A 72 1.16 -8.59 2.51
N ILE A 73 0.41 -9.46 1.85
CA ILE A 73 -0.97 -9.75 2.22
C ILE A 73 -1.15 -11.26 2.37
N ARG A 74 -1.68 -11.70 3.51
CA ARG A 74 -1.89 -13.13 3.78
C ARG A 74 -3.27 -13.42 4.39
N PRO A 75 -3.85 -14.59 4.10
CA PRO A 75 -5.10 -14.99 4.73
C PRO A 75 -4.91 -15.20 6.23
N ARG A 76 -5.94 -14.82 6.99
CA ARG A 76 -6.13 -15.09 8.42
C ARG A 76 -7.36 -16.00 8.66
N GLY A 77 -7.86 -16.61 7.58
CA GLY A 77 -9.11 -17.35 7.52
C GLY A 77 -9.80 -17.17 6.16
N ASN A 78 -11.01 -17.73 6.01
CA ASN A 78 -11.67 -17.76 4.69
C ASN A 78 -12.17 -16.39 4.20
N ASN A 79 -12.51 -15.50 5.12
CA ASN A 79 -13.02 -14.15 4.85
C ASN A 79 -12.23 -13.10 5.66
N ALA A 80 -10.97 -13.39 5.96
CA ALA A 80 -10.11 -12.52 6.73
C ALA A 80 -8.69 -12.55 6.17
N ALA A 81 -8.02 -11.41 6.19
CA ALA A 81 -6.63 -11.28 5.78
C ALA A 81 -5.93 -10.19 6.60
N LEU A 82 -4.61 -10.27 6.66
CA LEU A 82 -3.75 -9.22 7.18
C LEU A 82 -2.97 -8.63 6.01
N PHE A 83 -3.05 -7.31 5.84
CA PHE A 83 -2.31 -6.57 4.84
C PHE A 83 -1.28 -5.68 5.52
N THR A 84 -0.01 -5.97 5.28
CA THR A 84 1.14 -5.28 5.86
C THR A 84 1.86 -4.49 4.76
N ILE A 85 2.14 -3.21 5.03
CA ILE A 85 2.91 -2.33 4.15
C ILE A 85 4.01 -1.70 4.97
N ILE A 86 5.25 -1.89 4.53
CA ILE A 86 6.42 -1.25 5.11
C ILE A 86 6.82 -0.12 4.17
N ALA A 87 6.69 1.12 4.65
CA ALA A 87 7.11 2.31 3.94
C ALA A 87 8.38 2.91 4.57
N ALA A 88 8.85 4.03 4.04
CA ALA A 88 10.05 4.71 4.54
C ALA A 88 9.97 5.13 6.02
N ILE A 89 8.79 5.54 6.50
CA ILE A 89 8.63 6.10 7.85
C ILE A 89 7.66 5.28 8.71
N VAL A 90 6.64 4.68 8.10
CA VAL A 90 5.59 3.95 8.82
C VAL A 90 5.48 2.51 8.35
N GLU A 91 5.23 1.61 9.29
CA GLU A 91 4.76 0.26 9.05
C GLU A 91 3.28 0.18 9.41
N LEU A 92 2.46 -0.25 8.44
CA LEU A 92 1.01 -0.35 8.61
C LEU A 92 0.58 -1.80 8.53
N GLU A 93 -0.23 -2.20 9.50
CA GLU A 93 -0.97 -3.46 9.46
C GLU A 93 -2.47 -3.16 9.41
N ILE A 94 -3.11 -3.63 8.35
CA ILE A 94 -4.55 -3.47 8.13
C ILE A 94 -5.18 -4.86 8.10
N GLU A 95 -6.02 -5.14 9.09
CA GLU A 95 -6.86 -6.34 9.11
C GLU A 95 -8.06 -6.15 8.20
N ILE A 96 -8.30 -7.12 7.34
CA ILE A 96 -9.48 -7.20 6.47
C ILE A 96 -10.36 -8.31 7.01
N LYS A 97 -11.66 -8.04 7.19
CA LYS A 97 -12.65 -9.03 7.59
C LYS A 97 -13.99 -8.73 6.96
N ASP A 98 -14.52 -9.69 6.22
CA ASP A 98 -15.76 -9.54 5.46
C ASP A 98 -15.71 -8.27 4.58
N ASP A 99 -16.62 -7.31 4.75
CA ASP A 99 -16.68 -6.06 3.97
C ASP A 99 -15.95 -4.87 4.62
N LYS A 100 -15.10 -5.11 5.62
CA LYS A 100 -14.46 -4.04 6.39
C LYS A 100 -12.97 -4.25 6.59
N CYS A 101 -12.30 -3.14 6.88
CA CYS A 101 -10.89 -3.07 7.21
C CYS A 101 -10.70 -2.35 8.55
N CYS A 102 -9.65 -2.71 9.29
CA CYS A 102 -9.30 -2.12 10.57
C CYS A 102 -7.79 -1.89 10.63
N LEU A 103 -7.37 -0.73 11.11
CA LEU A 103 -5.96 -0.45 11.38
C LEU A 103 -5.55 -1.10 12.70
N SER A 104 -4.48 -1.91 12.65
CA SER A 104 -3.90 -2.59 13.81
C SER A 104 -2.57 -1.96 14.24
N GLN A 105 -1.62 -1.77 13.32
CA GLN A 105 -0.34 -1.07 13.54
C GLN A 105 -0.29 0.24 12.74
N PRO A 106 0.46 1.28 13.19
CA PRO A 106 1.38 1.28 14.35
C PRO A 106 0.71 1.55 15.71
N GLU A 107 1.17 0.87 16.77
CA GLU A 107 0.73 1.06 18.16
C GLU A 107 1.35 2.27 18.87
N ASP A 108 2.55 2.67 18.46
CA ASP A 108 3.36 3.75 19.04
C ASP A 108 3.02 5.15 18.49
N THR A 109 2.08 5.25 17.55
CA THR A 109 1.58 6.53 17.01
C THR A 109 0.24 6.94 17.66
N PRO A 110 0.22 7.73 18.75
CA PRO A 110 -1.00 8.09 19.49
C PRO A 110 -2.01 8.90 18.67
N GLU A 111 -1.55 9.60 17.62
CA GLU A 111 -2.39 10.34 16.69
C GLU A 111 -3.39 9.42 15.98
N LEU A 112 -3.08 8.12 15.85
CA LEU A 112 -3.90 7.13 15.17
C LEU A 112 -4.84 6.35 16.10
N ASP A 113 -4.79 6.57 17.42
CA ASP A 113 -5.64 5.89 18.42
C ASP A 113 -7.11 5.95 18.07
N HIS A 114 -7.54 7.09 17.53
CA HIS A 114 -8.92 7.32 17.15
C HIS A 114 -9.37 6.51 15.92
N LEU A 115 -8.44 5.94 15.15
CA LEU A 115 -8.69 5.06 13.99
C LEU A 115 -8.46 3.58 14.32
N ARG A 116 -7.58 3.28 15.28
CA ARG A 116 -7.30 1.91 15.71
C ARG A 116 -8.58 1.20 16.19
N LYS A 117 -8.67 -0.10 15.92
CA LYS A 117 -9.79 -0.98 16.31
C LYS A 117 -11.17 -0.59 15.76
N LYS A 118 -11.22 0.36 14.80
CA LYS A 118 -12.46 0.72 14.10
C LYS A 118 -12.54 0.02 12.75
N TRP A 119 -13.58 -0.80 12.61
CA TRP A 119 -13.93 -1.46 11.36
C TRP A 119 -14.64 -0.49 10.42
N LEU A 120 -13.96 -0.09 9.36
CA LEU A 120 -14.41 0.87 8.35
C LEU A 120 -14.51 0.19 6.99
N ALA A 121 -15.33 0.73 6.09
CA ALA A 121 -15.26 0.33 4.68
C ALA A 121 -13.90 0.78 4.09
N PRO A 122 -13.33 0.08 3.09
CA PRO A 122 -12.03 0.42 2.51
C PRO A 122 -11.87 1.90 2.15
N LYS A 123 -12.88 2.49 1.50
CA LYS A 123 -12.87 3.91 1.09
C LYS A 123 -12.86 4.87 2.28
N ASP A 124 -13.51 4.51 3.38
CA ASP A 124 -13.56 5.34 4.57
C ASP A 124 -12.25 5.22 5.36
N LEU A 125 -11.64 4.03 5.39
CA LEU A 125 -10.30 3.83 5.94
C LEU A 125 -9.26 4.68 5.17
N VAL A 126 -9.28 4.64 3.84
CA VAL A 126 -8.40 5.46 2.98
C VAL A 126 -8.51 6.94 3.32
N LYS A 127 -9.75 7.46 3.42
CA LYS A 127 -9.98 8.87 3.78
C LYS A 127 -9.52 9.19 5.19
N ALA A 128 -9.77 8.29 6.14
CA ALA A 128 -9.41 8.47 7.53
C ALA A 128 -7.88 8.50 7.73
N LEU A 129 -7.16 7.57 7.10
CA LEU A 129 -5.69 7.52 7.13
C LEU A 129 -5.09 8.80 6.52
N LYS A 130 -5.57 9.21 5.33
CA LYS A 130 -5.15 10.48 4.71
C LYS A 130 -5.40 11.69 5.61
N ALA A 131 -6.58 11.76 6.23
CA ALA A 131 -6.93 12.85 7.14
C ALA A 131 -6.08 12.86 8.43
N ALA A 132 -5.60 11.69 8.86
CA ALA A 132 -4.71 11.53 10.01
C ALA A 132 -3.22 11.71 9.66
N GLY A 133 -2.88 12.12 8.44
CA GLY A 133 -1.49 12.36 8.02
C GLY A 133 -0.74 11.12 7.54
N VAL A 134 -1.41 9.97 7.43
CA VAL A 134 -0.82 8.73 6.93
C VAL A 134 -1.30 8.50 5.50
N ASN A 135 -0.47 8.83 4.52
CA ASN A 135 -0.80 8.59 3.12
C ASN A 135 0.05 7.48 2.49
N ILE A 136 -0.61 6.37 2.16
CA ILE A 136 -0.08 5.24 1.37
C ILE A 136 -0.88 5.00 0.09
N PHE A 137 -1.69 5.97 -0.32
CA PHE A 137 -2.60 5.83 -1.46
C PHE A 137 -2.26 6.90 -2.50
N PRO A 138 -1.53 6.53 -3.57
CA PRO A 138 -1.12 7.46 -4.59
C PRO A 138 -2.30 8.15 -5.29
N GLU A 139 -2.08 9.40 -5.67
CA GLU A 139 -2.99 10.21 -6.49
C GLU A 139 -2.54 10.18 -7.96
N PRO A 140 -3.40 10.58 -8.92
CA PRO A 140 -3.06 10.53 -10.35
C PRO A 140 -1.77 11.24 -10.75
N ASP A 141 -1.34 12.24 -9.98
CA ASP A 141 -0.13 13.04 -10.19
C ASP A 141 1.04 12.66 -9.27
N SER A 142 0.89 11.66 -8.40
CA SER A 142 1.98 11.16 -7.53
C SER A 142 3.22 10.73 -8.30
N SER A 143 3.09 10.34 -9.57
CA SER A 143 4.20 9.99 -10.47
C SER A 143 5.21 11.11 -10.73
N LYS A 144 4.85 12.36 -10.44
CA LYS A 144 5.74 13.52 -10.59
C LYS A 144 6.64 13.76 -9.39
N PHE A 145 6.28 13.19 -8.24
CA PHE A 145 6.90 13.47 -6.95
C PHE A 145 7.68 12.26 -6.39
N VAL A 146 7.41 11.06 -6.91
CA VAL A 146 7.98 9.81 -6.42
C VAL A 146 8.60 9.02 -7.56
N SER A 147 9.77 8.43 -7.32
CA SER A 147 10.35 7.42 -8.21
C SER A 147 9.49 6.17 -8.22
N MET A 148 9.04 5.74 -9.41
CA MET A 148 8.14 4.60 -9.57
C MET A 148 8.59 3.70 -10.72
N THR A 149 8.19 2.44 -10.63
CA THR A 149 8.27 1.50 -11.74
C THR A 149 6.95 1.57 -12.49
N LYS A 150 6.90 2.30 -13.61
CA LYS A 150 5.68 2.41 -14.41
C LYS A 150 5.22 1.02 -14.86
N LYS A 151 3.97 0.66 -14.56
CA LYS A 151 3.34 -0.60 -14.98
C LYS A 151 2.16 -0.35 -15.90
N ASP A 152 1.89 -1.31 -16.76
CA ASP A 152 0.67 -1.37 -17.54
C ASP A 152 -0.54 -1.50 -16.59
N GLU A 153 -1.45 -0.54 -16.68
CA GLU A 153 -2.58 -0.43 -15.75
C GLU A 153 -3.53 -1.63 -15.89
N GLU A 154 -3.71 -2.18 -17.10
CA GLU A 154 -4.57 -3.34 -17.31
C GLU A 154 -3.96 -4.60 -16.65
N ALA A 155 -2.66 -4.82 -16.82
CA ALA A 155 -1.93 -5.91 -16.16
C ALA A 155 -1.99 -5.77 -14.63
N GLU A 156 -1.82 -4.56 -14.12
CA GLU A 156 -1.86 -4.27 -12.68
C GLU A 156 -3.25 -4.58 -12.10
N MET A 157 -4.31 -4.06 -12.73
CA MET A 157 -5.70 -4.28 -12.30
C MET A 157 -6.13 -5.75 -12.41
N LEU A 158 -5.69 -6.45 -13.45
CA LEU A 158 -5.91 -7.89 -13.59
C LEU A 158 -5.22 -8.64 -12.45
N THR A 159 -4.00 -8.26 -12.09
CA THR A 159 -3.24 -8.88 -11.00
C THR A 159 -3.95 -8.70 -9.67
N TYR A 160 -4.41 -7.48 -9.34
CA TYR A 160 -5.16 -7.22 -8.10
C TYR A 160 -6.44 -8.06 -7.99
N ARG A 161 -7.19 -8.21 -9.10
CA ARG A 161 -8.37 -9.09 -9.13
C ARG A 161 -8.00 -10.54 -8.87
N CYS A 162 -6.96 -11.03 -9.54
CA CYS A 162 -6.49 -12.41 -9.35
C CYS A 162 -6.02 -12.65 -7.92
N MET A 163 -5.24 -11.72 -7.33
CA MET A 163 -4.84 -11.78 -5.92
C MET A 163 -6.04 -11.87 -5.01
N ALA A 164 -7.01 -10.95 -5.15
CA ALA A 164 -8.19 -10.93 -4.30
C ALA A 164 -8.99 -12.23 -4.39
N MET A 165 -9.16 -12.79 -5.59
CA MET A 165 -9.90 -14.04 -5.80
C MET A 165 -9.22 -15.28 -5.18
N THR A 166 -7.89 -15.31 -5.08
CA THR A 166 -7.16 -16.45 -4.50
C THR A 166 -6.64 -16.19 -3.08
N LEU A 167 -6.76 -14.95 -2.57
CA LEU A 167 -6.37 -14.53 -1.23
C LEU A 167 -6.88 -15.43 -0.08
N PRO A 168 -8.09 -16.03 -0.12
CA PRO A 168 -8.55 -16.93 0.96
C PRO A 168 -7.64 -18.13 1.24
N ALA A 169 -6.77 -18.49 0.29
CA ALA A 169 -5.86 -19.63 0.39
C ALA A 169 -4.42 -19.33 -0.05
N PHE A 170 -4.12 -18.11 -0.47
CA PHE A 170 -2.79 -17.72 -0.95
C PHE A 170 -2.35 -16.42 -0.30
N ALA A 171 -1.11 -16.40 0.16
CA ALA A 171 -0.42 -15.19 0.54
C ALA A 171 0.34 -14.61 -0.65
N PHE A 172 0.54 -13.29 -0.63
CA PHE A 172 1.28 -12.54 -1.64
C PHE A 172 2.26 -11.59 -0.99
N SER A 173 3.42 -11.42 -1.59
CA SER A 173 4.44 -10.47 -1.14
C SER A 173 5.11 -9.79 -2.32
N TRP A 174 5.74 -8.66 -2.04
CA TRP A 174 6.54 -7.91 -3.00
C TRP A 174 7.68 -8.77 -3.58
N SER A 175 8.27 -8.34 -4.70
CA SER A 175 9.44 -8.99 -5.28
C SER A 175 10.40 -7.94 -5.80
N LYS A 176 11.70 -8.09 -5.50
CA LYS A 176 12.73 -7.15 -5.98
C LYS A 176 12.78 -7.10 -7.51
N TRP A 177 12.41 -8.21 -8.15
CA TRP A 177 12.41 -8.38 -9.60
C TRP A 177 11.33 -7.58 -10.32
N ASN A 178 10.34 -7.06 -9.60
CA ASN A 178 9.29 -6.25 -10.21
C ASN A 178 9.86 -5.00 -10.89
N ALA A 179 10.89 -4.38 -10.33
CA ALA A 179 11.56 -3.22 -10.92
C ALA A 179 12.26 -3.56 -12.26
N GLU A 180 12.79 -4.78 -12.39
CA GLU A 180 13.53 -5.25 -13.57
C GLU A 180 12.64 -5.85 -14.67
N ALA A 181 11.38 -6.16 -14.34
CA ALA A 181 10.48 -6.89 -15.23
C ALA A 181 9.95 -6.09 -16.45
N GLY A 182 10.19 -4.78 -16.48
CA GLY A 182 9.63 -3.87 -17.48
C GLY A 182 8.20 -3.41 -17.16
N GLU A 183 7.61 -2.59 -18.05
CA GLU A 183 6.27 -2.00 -17.82
C GLU A 183 5.13 -3.01 -18.05
N ASP A 184 5.29 -3.99 -18.94
CA ASP A 184 4.23 -4.92 -19.37
C ASP A 184 4.00 -6.11 -18.42
N ARG A 185 4.81 -6.20 -17.36
CA ARG A 185 4.88 -7.36 -16.47
C ARG A 185 4.88 -6.96 -15.01
N ILE A 186 4.08 -7.67 -14.23
CA ILE A 186 4.04 -7.60 -12.78
C ILE A 186 4.75 -8.84 -12.25
N VAL A 187 5.76 -8.66 -11.40
CA VAL A 187 6.43 -9.76 -10.71
C VAL A 187 6.17 -9.65 -9.21
N MET A 188 5.87 -10.78 -8.58
CA MET A 188 5.62 -10.84 -7.14
C MET A 188 5.82 -12.25 -6.61
N GLN A 189 5.83 -12.39 -5.28
CA GLN A 189 5.85 -13.67 -4.61
C GLN A 189 4.42 -14.12 -4.28
N ALA A 190 4.16 -15.42 -4.37
CA ALA A 190 2.95 -16.04 -3.84
C ALA A 190 3.24 -17.41 -3.22
N ALA A 191 2.48 -17.77 -2.20
CA ALA A 191 2.55 -19.06 -1.50
C ALA A 191 1.13 -19.53 -1.15
N GLU A 192 0.86 -20.84 -1.30
CA GLU A 192 -0.36 -21.40 -0.72
C GLU A 192 -0.24 -21.30 0.80
N HIS A 193 -1.21 -20.65 1.45
CA HIS A 193 -1.17 -20.42 2.87
C HIS A 193 -2.57 -20.61 3.47
N LEU A 194 -2.69 -21.59 4.35
CA LEU A 194 -3.96 -21.97 4.98
C LEU A 194 -3.99 -21.70 6.48
N GLU A 195 -2.88 -21.24 7.05
CA GLU A 195 -2.69 -21.07 8.48
C GLU A 195 -2.87 -19.61 8.88
N ASP A 196 -2.82 -19.36 10.19
CA ASP A 196 -2.96 -18.03 10.79
C ASP A 196 -1.59 -17.52 11.30
N GLU A 197 -0.53 -17.92 10.61
CA GLU A 197 0.86 -17.69 11.00
C GLU A 197 1.60 -16.94 9.88
N PRO A 198 2.80 -16.37 10.14
CA PRO A 198 3.64 -15.87 9.07
C PRO A 198 3.97 -16.99 8.07
N VAL A 199 4.08 -16.64 6.78
CA VAL A 199 4.46 -17.60 5.74
C VAL A 199 5.93 -17.96 5.90
N ASN A 200 6.26 -19.24 5.75
CA ASN A 200 7.66 -19.67 5.79
C ASN A 200 8.42 -19.12 4.57
N GLU A 201 9.66 -18.66 4.77
CA GLU A 201 10.48 -18.05 3.72
C GLU A 201 10.69 -18.99 2.52
N ASP A 202 10.78 -20.29 2.79
CA ASP A 202 11.01 -21.34 1.77
C ASP A 202 9.76 -21.64 0.90
N ASP A 203 8.56 -21.25 1.34
CA ASP A 203 7.32 -21.55 0.62
C ASP A 203 7.04 -20.55 -0.51
N TRP A 204 7.70 -19.38 -0.48
CA TRP A 204 7.48 -18.34 -1.46
C TRP A 204 8.02 -18.71 -2.84
N CYS A 205 7.17 -18.53 -3.85
CA CYS A 205 7.54 -18.70 -5.24
C CYS A 205 7.34 -17.38 -6.01
N CYS A 206 8.25 -17.06 -6.92
CA CYS A 206 8.11 -15.89 -7.78
C CYS A 206 7.20 -16.20 -8.98
N TYR A 207 6.30 -15.27 -9.29
CA TYR A 207 5.39 -15.35 -10.41
C TYR A 207 5.45 -14.08 -11.24
N VAL A 208 5.17 -14.21 -12.53
CA VAL A 208 5.00 -13.07 -13.42
C VAL A 208 3.62 -13.10 -14.08
N GLN A 209 2.95 -11.95 -14.10
CA GLN A 209 1.68 -11.71 -14.79
C GLN A 209 1.87 -10.59 -15.83
N SER A 210 1.34 -10.82 -17.02
CA SER A 210 1.14 -9.80 -18.07
C SER A 210 -0.35 -9.73 -18.40
N VAL A 211 -0.80 -8.81 -19.26
CA VAL A 211 -2.23 -8.74 -19.64
C VAL A 211 -2.80 -10.07 -20.16
N ARG A 212 -1.97 -10.91 -20.79
CA ARG A 212 -2.42 -12.11 -21.51
C ARG A 212 -2.03 -13.43 -20.87
N ARG A 213 -1.02 -13.43 -20.00
CA ARG A 213 -0.37 -14.65 -19.52
C ARG A 213 0.20 -14.52 -18.12
N ALA A 214 0.17 -15.63 -17.39
CA ALA A 214 0.84 -15.83 -16.11
C ALA A 214 1.76 -17.05 -16.16
N LYS A 215 2.85 -17.03 -15.40
CA LYS A 215 3.72 -18.19 -15.18
C LYS A 215 4.46 -18.11 -13.84
N LYS A 216 4.80 -19.28 -13.30
CA LYS A 216 5.75 -19.43 -12.19
C LYS A 216 7.17 -19.32 -12.74
N LEU A 217 7.99 -18.50 -12.10
CA LEU A 217 9.37 -18.29 -12.48
C LEU A 217 10.27 -19.36 -11.85
N LYS A 218 11.37 -19.69 -12.53
CA LYS A 218 12.42 -20.57 -11.98
C LYS A 218 13.26 -19.88 -10.90
N ILE A 219 13.36 -18.55 -10.96
CA ILE A 219 14.10 -17.73 -10.01
C ILE A 219 13.35 -17.58 -8.69
N ASN A 220 14.12 -17.22 -7.66
CA ASN A 220 13.63 -16.80 -6.34
C ASN A 220 14.23 -15.43 -5.99
N GLU A 221 13.90 -14.88 -4.81
CA GLU A 221 14.44 -13.59 -4.36
C GLU A 221 15.95 -13.62 -4.06
N PHE A 222 16.55 -14.79 -3.95
CA PHE A 222 17.99 -14.97 -3.72
C PHE A 222 18.79 -15.14 -5.01
N SER A 223 18.12 -15.21 -6.17
CA SER A 223 18.80 -15.35 -7.46
C SER A 223 19.62 -14.09 -7.77
N GLU A 224 20.73 -14.28 -8.50
CA GLU A 224 21.67 -13.20 -8.82
C GLU A 224 21.17 -12.33 -9.99
N GLU A 225 20.49 -12.93 -10.95
CA GLU A 225 20.01 -12.27 -12.16
C GLU A 225 18.52 -12.50 -12.38
N PHE A 226 17.85 -11.49 -12.94
CA PHE A 226 16.47 -11.62 -13.35
C PHE A 226 16.36 -12.54 -14.58
N SER A 227 15.58 -13.61 -14.44
CA SER A 227 15.18 -14.46 -15.54
C SER A 227 13.67 -14.64 -15.58
N VAL A 228 13.14 -14.62 -16.79
CA VAL A 228 11.73 -14.88 -17.06
C VAL A 228 11.49 -16.35 -17.39
N ASP A 229 12.47 -17.22 -17.21
CA ASP A 229 12.32 -18.65 -17.48
C ASP A 229 11.30 -19.27 -16.52
N HIS A 230 10.48 -20.16 -17.07
CA HIS A 230 9.44 -20.83 -16.30
C HIS A 230 10.05 -21.94 -15.44
N ALA A 231 9.51 -22.14 -14.24
CA ALA A 231 9.89 -23.27 -13.39
C ALA A 231 9.63 -24.60 -14.14
N GLU A 232 10.46 -25.60 -13.89
CA GLU A 232 10.30 -26.92 -14.50
C GLU A 232 8.95 -27.52 -14.12
N GLY A 233 8.19 -27.97 -15.13
CA GLY A 233 6.82 -28.47 -14.96
C GLY A 233 5.74 -27.38 -14.81
N SER A 234 6.09 -26.09 -14.78
CA SER A 234 5.11 -25.00 -14.81
C SER A 234 4.66 -24.71 -16.24
N GLU A 235 3.36 -24.79 -16.49
CA GLU A 235 2.76 -24.35 -17.75
C GLU A 235 2.39 -22.87 -17.72
N LEU A 236 2.39 -22.24 -18.89
CA LEU A 236 1.81 -20.90 -19.07
C LEU A 236 0.28 -20.97 -18.93
N ARG A 237 -0.30 -20.02 -18.20
CA ARG A 237 -1.75 -19.85 -18.06
C ARG A 237 -2.19 -18.48 -18.55
N SER A 238 -3.48 -18.30 -18.79
CA SER A 238 -4.07 -17.03 -19.24
C SER A 238 -3.95 -15.95 -18.17
N ASN A 239 -4.13 -16.31 -16.91
CA ASN A 239 -3.96 -15.43 -15.76
C ASN A 239 -3.52 -16.23 -14.53
N MET A 240 -3.18 -15.48 -13.49
CA MET A 240 -2.67 -16.02 -12.25
C MET A 240 -3.72 -16.78 -11.45
N TYR A 241 -5.00 -16.39 -11.54
CA TYR A 241 -6.06 -17.16 -10.89
C TYR A 241 -6.00 -18.63 -11.33
N HIS A 242 -6.01 -18.89 -12.64
CA HIS A 242 -5.93 -20.25 -13.17
C HIS A 242 -4.63 -20.96 -12.80
N MET A 243 -3.51 -20.23 -12.82
CA MET A 243 -2.20 -20.79 -12.45
C MET A 243 -2.17 -21.25 -11.00
N LEU A 244 -2.61 -20.40 -10.07
CA LEU A 244 -2.61 -20.72 -8.64
C LEU A 244 -3.62 -21.81 -8.31
N THR A 245 -4.83 -21.75 -8.89
CA THR A 245 -5.86 -22.78 -8.64
C THR A 245 -5.46 -24.15 -9.18
N ASP A 246 -4.76 -24.21 -10.32
CA ASP A 246 -4.32 -25.47 -10.91
C ASP A 246 -3.28 -26.18 -10.02
N SER A 247 -2.36 -25.42 -9.42
CA SER A 247 -1.37 -25.95 -8.47
C SER A 247 -1.89 -26.11 -7.05
N ALA A 248 -3.04 -25.50 -6.73
CA ALA A 248 -3.59 -25.47 -5.37
C ALA A 248 -4.02 -26.84 -4.88
N SER A 249 -3.83 -27.09 -3.58
CA SER A 249 -4.41 -28.24 -2.89
C SER A 249 -5.94 -28.21 -2.92
N GLU A 250 -6.56 -29.38 -2.70
CA GLU A 250 -8.03 -29.48 -2.65
C GLU A 250 -8.63 -28.55 -1.59
N LYS A 251 -8.00 -28.48 -0.41
CA LYS A 251 -8.40 -27.57 0.68
C LYS A 251 -8.31 -26.10 0.29
N ALA A 252 -7.26 -25.70 -0.43
CA ALA A 252 -7.11 -24.34 -0.92
C ALA A 252 -8.21 -23.99 -1.94
N ARG A 253 -8.55 -24.90 -2.84
CA ARG A 253 -9.65 -24.72 -3.80
C ARG A 253 -11.00 -24.59 -3.12
N GLU A 254 -11.27 -25.41 -2.10
CA GLU A 254 -12.49 -25.32 -1.29
C GLU A 254 -12.61 -23.94 -0.62
N ARG A 255 -11.52 -23.41 -0.04
CA ARG A 255 -11.52 -22.07 0.56
C ARG A 255 -11.81 -20.97 -0.45
N ILE A 256 -11.15 -21.01 -1.60
CA ILE A 256 -11.37 -20.05 -2.69
C ILE A 256 -12.85 -20.06 -3.12
N GLN A 257 -13.47 -21.25 -3.23
CA GLN A 257 -14.88 -21.37 -3.62
C GLN A 257 -15.85 -20.93 -2.50
N ALA A 258 -15.49 -21.14 -1.24
CA ALA A 258 -16.31 -20.79 -0.09
C ALA A 258 -16.21 -19.30 0.30
N ALA A 259 -15.26 -18.56 -0.28
CA ALA A 259 -15.01 -17.17 0.07
C ALA A 259 -16.17 -16.24 -0.30
N SER A 260 -16.46 -15.29 0.58
CA SER A 260 -17.51 -14.31 0.41
C SER A 260 -17.10 -13.25 -0.60
N PHE A 261 -17.96 -12.97 -1.58
CA PHE A 261 -17.74 -11.89 -2.55
C PHE A 261 -17.50 -10.53 -1.88
N ARG A 262 -18.02 -10.32 -0.66
CA ARG A 262 -17.80 -9.10 0.13
C ARG A 262 -16.34 -8.96 0.55
N PHE A 263 -15.74 -10.06 1.01
CA PHE A 263 -14.33 -10.12 1.36
C PHE A 263 -13.43 -9.92 0.14
N LEU A 264 -13.71 -10.63 -0.95
CA LEU A 264 -12.93 -10.51 -2.18
C LEU A 264 -12.98 -9.06 -2.71
N HIS A 265 -14.15 -8.44 -2.72
CA HIS A 265 -14.30 -7.05 -3.13
C HIS A 265 -13.58 -6.07 -2.20
N CYS A 266 -13.69 -6.26 -0.89
CA CYS A 266 -13.03 -5.44 0.13
C CYS A 266 -11.50 -5.46 -0.04
N ALA A 267 -10.93 -6.67 -0.21
CA ALA A 267 -9.51 -6.86 -0.45
C ALA A 267 -9.06 -6.23 -1.79
N GLU A 268 -9.79 -6.48 -2.89
CA GLU A 268 -9.48 -5.87 -4.20
C GLU A 268 -9.48 -4.34 -4.11
N GLU A 269 -10.50 -3.74 -3.48
CA GLU A 269 -10.59 -2.29 -3.34
C GLU A 269 -9.42 -1.70 -2.57
N LEU A 270 -9.00 -2.35 -1.48
CA LEU A 270 -7.90 -1.87 -0.63
C LEU A 270 -6.55 -2.00 -1.35
N ILE A 271 -6.23 -3.18 -1.89
CA ILE A 271 -4.95 -3.43 -2.58
C ILE A 271 -4.82 -2.54 -3.82
N ARG A 272 -5.91 -2.36 -4.58
CA ARG A 272 -5.91 -1.48 -5.75
C ARG A 272 -5.66 -0.01 -5.37
N ALA A 273 -6.15 0.43 -4.21
CA ALA A 273 -5.98 1.82 -3.77
C ALA A 273 -4.51 2.17 -3.47
N THR A 274 -3.67 1.20 -3.13
CA THR A 274 -2.25 1.45 -2.83
C THR A 274 -1.37 1.46 -4.07
N ARG A 275 -1.83 0.88 -5.20
CA ARG A 275 -1.04 0.74 -6.45
C ARG A 275 0.35 0.15 -6.19
N LEU A 276 0.42 -0.82 -5.27
CA LEU A 276 1.66 -1.37 -4.74
C LEU A 276 2.67 -1.77 -5.82
N PHE A 277 2.28 -2.35 -6.95
CA PHE A 277 3.23 -2.77 -8.00
C PHE A 277 3.90 -1.62 -8.75
N THR A 278 3.26 -0.45 -8.79
CA THR A 278 3.82 0.74 -9.42
C THR A 278 4.72 1.51 -8.44
N TYR A 279 4.36 1.49 -7.16
CA TYR A 279 5.00 2.26 -6.09
C TYR A 279 5.87 1.41 -5.16
N SER A 280 6.27 0.20 -5.56
CA SER A 280 7.25 -0.67 -4.89
C SER A 280 8.36 -1.10 -5.84
#